data_AF-A0A1Q3LUG5-F1
#
_entry.id   AF-A0A1Q3LUG5-F1
#
_cell.length_a   1.000
_cell.length_b   1.000
_cell.length_c   1.000
_cell.angle_alpha   90.00
_cell.angle_beta   90.00
_cell.angle_gamma   90.00
#
_symmetry.space_group_name_H-M   'P 1'
#
loop_
_entity.id
_entity.type
_entity.pdbx_description
1 polymer ?
#
loop_
_entity_poly.entity_id
_entity_poly.type
_entity_poly.pdbx_seq_one_letter_code
_entity_poly.pdbx_strand_id
1 'polypeptide(L)'
;MPEERQIETKPQLLDKICALLGGRAAEDVFLGRISSGAANDLERTTKLIYAMVAFYGMGDSLPNISYYDSSGQDYGFTKPYSDETALQIDKEVREMVATQYARAKELLMKYSEGHATLSKLLLEKEVIYSDDLKTIFGKREWASRSDELMKEAEGKAELEKSDASVSKDDNLSDQVPY
;
A
#
# COMPACT_ATOMS: atom_id res chain seq x y z
N MET A 1 -7.44 -10.60 -19.15
CA MET A 1 -8.03 -9.37 -18.60
C MET A 1 -6.88 -8.49 -18.15
N PRO A 2 -6.78 -7.21 -18.56
CA PRO A 2 -5.80 -6.29 -17.99
C PRO A 2 -6.01 -6.23 -16.46
N GLU A 3 -4.93 -6.16 -15.68
CA GLU A 3 -5.04 -5.88 -14.25
C GLU A 3 -5.77 -4.54 -14.07
N GLU A 4 -6.86 -4.56 -13.31
CA GLU A 4 -7.61 -3.36 -12.96
C GLU A 4 -6.71 -2.46 -12.10
N ARG A 5 -6.25 -1.33 -12.65
CA ARG A 5 -5.44 -0.37 -11.89
C ARG A 5 -6.30 0.19 -10.76
N GLN A 6 -5.97 -0.18 -9.52
CA GLN A 6 -6.64 0.35 -8.34
C GLN A 6 -6.46 1.86 -8.26
N ILE A 7 -7.56 2.56 -7.99
CA ILE A 7 -7.56 4.01 -7.75
C ILE A 7 -7.09 4.24 -6.31
N GLU A 8 -6.02 5.01 -6.15
CA GLU A 8 -5.45 5.33 -4.84
C GLU A 8 -5.41 6.84 -4.60
N THR A 9 -5.79 7.24 -3.40
CA THR A 9 -5.74 8.63 -2.96
C THR A 9 -4.33 9.01 -2.48
N LYS A 10 -4.00 10.31 -2.52
CA LYS A 10 -2.72 10.84 -1.98
C LYS A 10 -2.43 10.34 -0.55
N PRO A 11 -3.38 10.39 0.42
CA PRO A 11 -3.15 9.84 1.76
C PRO A 11 -2.81 8.35 1.78
N GLN A 12 -3.48 7.52 0.99
CA GLN A 12 -3.20 6.08 0.92
C GLN A 12 -1.78 5.80 0.40
N LEU A 13 -1.33 6.54 -0.61
CA LEU A 13 0.02 6.42 -1.13
C LEU A 13 1.07 6.87 -0.10
N LEU A 14 0.81 7.98 0.61
CA LEU A 14 1.68 8.45 1.70
C LEU A 14 1.77 7.43 2.85
N ASP A 15 0.66 6.77 3.20
CA ASP A 15 0.65 5.70 4.19
C ASP A 15 1.47 4.48 3.74
N LYS A 16 1.36 4.09 2.47
CA LYS A 16 2.20 3.03 1.88
C LYS A 16 3.69 3.39 1.95
N ILE A 17 4.04 4.62 1.59
CA ILE A 17 5.42 5.13 1.67
C ILE A 17 5.92 5.09 3.12
N CYS A 18 5.11 5.57 4.07
CA CYS A 18 5.45 5.55 5.49
C CYS A 18 5.71 4.11 5.97
N ALA A 19 4.91 3.13 5.53
CA ALA A 19 5.11 1.73 5.85
C ALA A 19 6.40 1.16 5.24
N LEU A 20 6.71 1.45 3.97
CA LEU A 20 7.96 1.04 3.31
C LEU A 20 9.19 1.57 4.04
N LEU A 21 9.14 2.81 4.52
CA LEU A 21 10.24 3.43 5.26
C LEU A 21 10.36 2.93 6.72
N GLY A 22 9.38 2.18 7.21
CA GLY A 22 9.30 1.73 8.60
C GLY A 22 10.48 0.88 9.04
N GLY A 23 10.95 -0.05 8.20
CA GLY A 23 12.10 -0.90 8.52
C GLY A 23 13.38 -0.10 8.72
N ARG A 24 13.70 0.79 7.77
CA ARG A 24 14.85 1.71 7.86
C ARG A 24 14.76 2.62 9.09
N ALA A 25 13.57 3.15 9.35
CA ALA A 25 13.33 4.01 10.51
C ALA A 25 13.49 3.26 11.84
N ALA A 26 13.08 1.99 11.91
CA ALA A 26 13.24 1.17 13.11
C ALA A 26 14.71 0.87 13.41
N GLU A 27 15.51 0.55 12.39
CA GLU A 27 16.95 0.39 12.54
C GLU A 27 17.62 1.67 13.07
N ASP A 28 17.28 2.82 12.49
CA ASP A 28 17.81 4.12 12.91
C ASP A 28 17.44 4.45 14.37
N VAL A 29 16.16 4.33 14.73
CA VAL A 29 15.65 4.71 16.06
C VAL A 29 16.12 3.75 17.16
N PHE A 30 16.08 2.44 16.93
CA PHE A 30 16.30 1.46 18.00
C PHE A 30 17.68 0.81 17.99
N LEU A 31 18.36 0.77 16.84
CA LEU A 31 19.71 0.19 16.72
C LEU A 31 20.79 1.25 16.57
N GLY A 32 20.44 2.51 16.24
CA GLY A 32 21.38 3.60 16.03
C GLY A 32 22.30 3.40 14.82
N ARG A 33 21.98 2.44 13.95
CA ARG A 33 22.75 2.09 12.76
C ARG A 33 21.82 1.59 11.69
N ILE A 34 22.12 1.95 10.45
CA ILE A 34 21.32 1.59 9.28
C ILE A 34 22.02 0.50 8.47
N SER A 35 21.26 -0.46 7.93
CA SER A 35 21.79 -1.59 7.15
C SER A 35 21.54 -1.42 5.64
N SER A 36 21.98 -2.38 4.81
CA SER A 36 21.60 -2.45 3.39
C SER A 36 20.25 -3.12 3.16
N GLY A 37 19.59 -3.63 4.20
CA GLY A 37 18.36 -4.43 4.08
C GLY A 37 17.16 -3.67 3.51
N ALA A 38 17.12 -2.34 3.69
CA ALA A 38 16.03 -1.49 3.21
C ALA A 38 16.15 -1.05 1.73
N ALA A 39 17.11 -1.59 0.96
CA ALA A 39 17.39 -1.13 -0.40
C ALA A 39 16.16 -1.21 -1.34
N ASN A 40 15.45 -2.33 -1.32
CA ASN A 40 14.23 -2.52 -2.12
C ASN A 40 13.11 -1.56 -1.70
N ASP A 41 12.96 -1.29 -0.40
CA ASP A 41 11.90 -0.39 0.10
C ASP A 41 12.20 1.07 -0.26
N LEU A 42 13.47 1.48 -0.24
CA LEU A 42 13.91 2.81 -0.70
C LEU A 42 13.68 2.99 -2.20
N GLU A 43 13.96 1.96 -3.01
CA GLU A 43 13.71 2.00 -4.45
C GLU A 43 12.21 2.17 -4.74
N ARG A 44 11.36 1.34 -4.10
CA ARG A 44 9.90 1.42 -4.24
C ARG A 44 9.36 2.76 -3.78
N THR A 45 9.85 3.27 -2.64
CA THR A 45 9.49 4.60 -2.12
C THR A 45 9.81 5.68 -3.13
N THR A 46 11.04 5.68 -3.67
CA THR A 46 11.49 6.68 -4.64
C THR A 46 10.62 6.64 -5.89
N LYS A 47 10.43 5.46 -6.48
CA LYS A 47 9.59 5.28 -7.67
C LYS A 47 8.16 5.77 -7.45
N LEU A 48 7.57 5.44 -6.30
CA LEU A 48 6.19 5.82 -5.99
C LEU A 48 6.03 7.33 -5.82
N ILE A 49 6.95 8.00 -5.12
CA ILE A 49 6.90 9.45 -4.94
C ILE A 49 7.14 10.18 -6.26
N TYR A 50 8.08 9.72 -7.09
CA TYR A 50 8.25 10.27 -8.43
C TYR A 50 6.96 10.13 -9.25
N ALA A 51 6.28 8.98 -9.18
CA ALA A 51 5.00 8.80 -9.85
C ALA A 51 3.92 9.76 -9.30
N MET A 52 3.85 9.94 -7.97
CA MET A 52 2.93 10.89 -7.35
C MET A 52 3.12 12.31 -7.89
N VAL A 53 4.36 12.80 -7.95
CA VAL A 53 4.66 14.17 -8.37
C VAL A 53 4.56 14.31 -9.90
N ALA A 54 5.28 13.47 -10.65
CA ALA A 54 5.44 13.66 -12.09
C ALA A 54 4.28 13.11 -12.92
N PHE A 55 3.57 12.08 -12.45
CA PHE A 55 2.55 11.39 -13.24
C PHE A 55 1.13 11.59 -12.72
N TYR A 56 0.95 11.66 -11.41
CA TYR A 56 -0.37 11.80 -10.80
C TYR A 56 -0.73 13.24 -10.45
N GLY A 57 0.20 14.19 -10.64
CA GLY A 57 -0.03 15.60 -10.32
C GLY A 57 -0.39 15.82 -8.85
N MET A 58 0.10 14.94 -7.96
CA MET A 58 -0.16 14.97 -6.52
C MET A 58 0.88 15.81 -5.75
N GLY A 59 1.81 16.45 -6.47
CA GLY A 59 2.73 17.41 -5.91
C GLY A 59 2.06 18.78 -5.66
N ASP A 60 2.56 19.51 -4.68
CA ASP A 60 2.12 20.86 -4.34
C ASP A 60 2.69 21.87 -5.35
N SER A 61 3.86 21.57 -5.92
CA SER A 61 4.58 22.46 -6.83
C SER A 61 4.13 22.31 -8.30
N LEU A 62 3.63 21.13 -8.68
CA LEU A 62 3.11 20.81 -10.02
C LEU A 62 1.74 20.10 -9.92
N PRO A 63 0.71 20.77 -9.38
CA PRO A 63 -0.60 20.13 -9.18
C PRO A 63 -1.33 19.94 -10.51
N ASN A 64 -2.03 18.81 -10.65
CA ASN A 64 -2.91 18.49 -11.79
C ASN A 64 -2.21 18.42 -13.16
N ILE A 65 -0.88 18.29 -13.20
CA ILE A 65 -0.11 18.08 -14.42
C ILE A 65 0.43 16.65 -14.43
N SER A 66 0.39 16.00 -15.59
CA SER A 66 0.97 14.68 -15.81
C SER A 66 1.99 14.74 -16.95
N TYR A 67 3.20 14.26 -16.66
CA TYR A 67 4.25 14.00 -17.63
C TYR A 67 4.28 12.54 -18.09
N TYR A 68 3.26 11.74 -17.73
CA TYR A 68 3.14 10.36 -18.17
C TYR A 68 2.60 10.31 -19.60
N ASP A 69 3.30 9.59 -20.46
CA ASP A 69 2.85 9.31 -21.81
C ASP A 69 2.42 7.85 -21.95
N SER A 70 1.11 7.65 -22.12
CA SER A 70 0.51 6.33 -22.31
C SER A 70 0.70 5.76 -23.71
N SER A 71 1.14 6.56 -24.68
CA SER A 71 1.29 6.14 -26.08
C SER A 71 2.49 5.22 -26.31
N GLY A 72 3.41 5.13 -25.35
CA GLY A 72 4.64 4.34 -25.48
C GLY A 72 5.60 4.88 -26.55
N GLN A 73 5.35 6.08 -27.09
CA GLN A 73 6.42 6.88 -27.68
C GLN A 73 7.33 7.26 -26.52
N ASP A 74 8.29 6.38 -26.23
CA ASP A 74 9.41 6.73 -25.37
C ASP A 74 9.89 8.11 -25.85
N TYR A 75 9.90 9.08 -24.96
CA TYR A 75 10.61 10.34 -25.21
C TYR A 75 12.13 10.08 -25.31
N GLY A 76 12.59 8.95 -25.85
CA GLY A 76 13.99 8.55 -25.93
C GLY A 76 14.73 8.79 -24.62
N PHE A 77 15.95 9.30 -24.73
CA PHE A 77 16.80 9.74 -23.62
C PHE A 77 16.42 11.11 -23.04
N THR A 78 15.33 11.73 -23.48
CA THR A 78 14.96 13.12 -23.14
C THR A 78 13.71 13.18 -22.29
N LYS A 79 13.73 13.98 -21.23
CA LYS A 79 12.58 14.16 -20.35
C LYS A 79 11.56 15.09 -21.03
N PRO A 80 10.23 14.90 -20.85
CA PRO A 80 9.20 15.75 -21.44
C PRO A 80 8.98 17.07 -20.68
N TYR A 81 10.01 17.55 -19.97
CA TYR A 81 9.98 18.76 -19.14
C TYR A 81 11.40 19.36 -19.06
N SER A 82 11.48 20.64 -18.68
CA SER A 82 12.75 21.37 -18.59
C SER A 82 13.60 20.89 -17.41
N ASP A 83 14.89 21.25 -17.42
CA ASP A 83 15.80 20.99 -16.29
C ASP A 83 15.34 21.71 -15.01
N GLU A 84 14.70 22.87 -15.15
CA GLU A 84 14.11 23.61 -14.02
C GLU A 84 12.97 22.81 -13.38
N THR A 85 12.07 22.26 -14.20
CA THR A 85 11.01 21.37 -13.73
C THR A 85 11.59 20.09 -13.11
N ALA A 86 12.64 19.53 -13.69
CA ALA A 86 13.31 18.36 -13.13
C ALA A 86 13.86 18.64 -11.71
N LEU A 87 14.53 19.78 -11.53
CA LEU A 87 15.05 20.21 -10.24
C LEU A 87 13.93 20.40 -9.20
N GLN A 88 12.79 20.95 -9.64
CA GLN A 88 11.61 21.14 -8.80
C GLN A 88 11.02 19.81 -8.35
N ILE A 89 10.87 18.83 -9.26
CA ILE A 89 10.43 17.47 -8.94
C ILE A 89 11.40 16.83 -7.93
N ASP A 90 12.71 16.89 -8.18
CA ASP A 90 13.72 16.28 -7.31
C ASP A 90 13.76 16.90 -5.89
N LYS A 91 13.49 18.20 -5.79
CA LYS A 91 13.36 18.88 -4.49
C LYS A 91 12.14 18.35 -3.74
N GLU A 92 10.99 18.31 -4.39
CA GLU A 92 9.75 17.87 -3.79
C GLU A 92 9.78 16.39 -3.38
N VAL A 93 10.36 15.52 -4.22
CA VAL A 93 10.57 14.10 -3.90
C VAL A 93 11.37 13.96 -2.61
N ARG A 94 12.48 14.70 -2.46
CA ARG A 94 13.30 14.67 -1.25
C ARG A 94 12.54 15.13 -0.01
N GLU A 95 11.73 16.19 -0.14
CA GLU A 95 10.91 16.72 0.95
C GLU A 95 9.82 15.71 1.37
N MET A 96 9.15 15.07 0.41
CA MET A 96 8.14 14.04 0.69
C MET A 96 8.75 12.81 1.37
N VAL A 97 9.91 12.32 0.88
CA VAL A 97 10.64 11.20 1.52
C VAL A 97 11.01 11.57 2.95
N ALA A 98 11.61 12.74 3.17
CA ALA A 98 12.03 13.19 4.49
C ALA A 98 10.83 13.30 5.46
N THR A 99 9.71 13.82 4.98
CA THR A 99 8.47 13.95 5.77
C THR A 99 7.92 12.58 6.18
N GLN A 100 7.79 11.64 5.24
CA GLN A 100 7.29 10.30 5.57
C GLN A 100 8.29 9.50 6.43
N TYR A 101 9.60 9.71 6.25
CA TYR A 101 10.61 9.10 7.12
C TYR A 101 10.52 9.63 8.56
N ALA A 102 10.34 10.94 8.74
CA ALA A 102 10.13 11.54 10.06
C ALA A 102 8.86 10.98 10.72
N ARG A 103 7.74 10.93 9.97
CA ARG A 103 6.48 10.34 10.43
C ARG A 103 6.63 8.87 10.84
N ALA A 104 7.37 8.07 10.08
CA ALA A 104 7.64 6.67 10.43
C ALA A 104 8.40 6.56 11.76
N LYS A 105 9.43 7.38 11.96
CA LYS A 105 10.16 7.45 13.24
C LYS A 105 9.26 7.87 14.40
N GLU A 106 8.43 8.88 14.21
CA GLU A 106 7.47 9.33 15.24
C GLU A 106 6.49 8.23 15.65
N LEU A 107 5.94 7.49 14.68
CA LEU A 107 5.06 6.35 14.96
C LEU A 107 5.79 5.25 15.72
N LEU A 108 7.02 4.90 15.33
CA LEU A 108 7.83 3.90 16.01
C LEU A 108 8.15 4.31 17.44
N MET A 109 8.50 5.58 17.68
CA MET A 109 8.74 6.10 19.03
C MET A 109 7.47 6.08 19.87
N LYS A 110 6.33 6.49 19.30
CA LYS A 110 5.02 6.48 19.96
C LYS A 110 4.60 5.08 20.42
N TYR A 111 4.89 4.06 19.62
CA TYR A 111 4.55 2.65 19.92
C TYR A 111 5.77 1.80 20.31
N SER A 112 6.78 2.43 20.92
CA SER A 112 8.07 1.81 21.23
C SER A 112 7.98 0.59 22.15
N GLU A 113 7.08 0.61 23.15
CA GLU A 113 6.85 -0.54 24.05
C GLU A 113 6.31 -1.76 23.31
N GLY A 114 5.30 -1.54 22.44
CA GLY A 114 4.73 -2.60 21.60
C GLY A 114 5.74 -3.13 20.60
N HIS A 115 6.54 -2.24 19.98
CA HIS A 115 7.64 -2.64 19.11
C HIS A 115 8.67 -3.51 19.84
N ALA A 116 9.12 -3.12 21.03
CA ALA A 116 10.08 -3.90 21.81
C ALA A 116 9.55 -5.29 22.20
N THR A 117 8.26 -5.37 22.53
CA THR A 117 7.58 -6.64 22.81
C THR A 117 7.53 -7.53 21.57
N LEU A 118 7.17 -6.96 20.43
CA LEU A 118 7.14 -7.64 19.14
C LEU A 118 8.52 -8.18 18.75
N SER A 119 9.58 -7.36 18.88
CA SER A 119 10.94 -7.77 18.56
C SER A 119 11.41 -8.95 19.41
N LYS A 120 11.11 -8.95 20.71
CA LYS A 120 11.43 -10.09 21.60
C LYS A 120 10.71 -11.36 21.18
N LEU A 121 9.42 -11.24 20.87
CA LEU A 121 8.62 -12.39 20.44
C LEU A 121 9.15 -12.99 19.12
N LEU A 122 9.57 -12.15 18.17
CA LEU A 122 10.16 -12.59 16.91
C LEU A 122 11.51 -13.30 17.10
N LEU A 123 12.30 -12.91 18.10
CA LEU A 123 13.54 -13.62 18.45
C LEU A 123 13.27 -15.02 19.02
N GLU A 124 12.12 -15.23 19.67
CA GLU A 124 11.76 -16.51 20.27
C GLU A 124 11.07 -17.46 19.29
N LYS A 125 10.17 -16.94 18.45
CA LYS A 125 9.27 -17.77 17.62
C LYS A 125 9.59 -17.78 16.12
N GLU A 126 10.42 -16.85 15.63
CA GLU A 126 10.72 -16.57 14.20
C GLU A 126 9.51 -16.15 13.35
N VAL A 127 8.32 -16.68 13.62
CA VAL A 127 7.06 -16.43 12.94
C VAL A 127 6.01 -16.01 13.97
N ILE A 128 5.22 -15.00 13.62
CA ILE A 128 4.10 -14.47 14.42
C ILE A 128 2.87 -14.33 13.52
N TYR A 129 1.70 -14.34 14.15
CA TYR A 129 0.42 -14.23 13.45
C TYR A 129 -0.33 -12.96 13.84
N SER A 130 -1.40 -12.65 13.10
CA SER A 130 -2.23 -11.47 13.33
C SER A 130 -2.80 -11.38 14.75
N ASP A 131 -3.05 -12.52 15.41
CA ASP A 131 -3.55 -12.53 16.79
C ASP A 131 -2.48 -12.17 17.82
N ASP A 132 -1.20 -12.47 17.56
CA ASP A 132 -0.09 -11.97 18.38
C ASP A 132 -0.02 -10.43 18.30
N LEU A 133 -0.17 -9.88 17.09
CA LEU A 133 -0.21 -8.43 16.89
C LEU A 133 -1.40 -7.78 17.61
N LYS A 134 -2.58 -8.41 17.60
CA LYS A 134 -3.75 -7.93 18.36
C LYS A 134 -3.50 -7.95 19.86
N THR A 135 -2.74 -8.92 20.35
CA THR A 135 -2.37 -9.01 21.77
C THR A 135 -1.42 -7.88 22.17
N ILE A 136 -0.49 -7.52 21.28
CA ILE A 136 0.52 -6.47 21.54
C ILE A 136 -0.03 -5.05 21.35
N PHE A 137 -0.75 -4.81 20.25
CA PHE A 137 -1.18 -3.47 19.84
C PHE A 137 -2.68 -3.22 20.02
N GLY A 138 -3.43 -4.21 20.47
CA GLY A 138 -4.90 -4.15 20.52
C GLY A 138 -5.56 -4.47 19.18
N LYS A 139 -6.90 -4.49 19.19
CA LYS A 139 -7.68 -4.69 17.97
C LYS A 139 -7.53 -3.46 17.06
N ARG A 140 -7.42 -3.70 15.76
CA ARG A 140 -7.42 -2.61 14.78
C ARG A 140 -8.76 -1.87 14.81
N GLU A 141 -8.70 -0.55 14.87
CA GLU A 141 -9.89 0.34 14.91
C GLU A 141 -10.62 0.43 13.55
N TRP A 142 -10.00 -0.04 12.46
CA TRP A 142 -10.56 -0.06 11.11
C TRP A 142 -10.44 -1.44 10.45
N ALA A 143 -11.28 -1.71 9.45
CA ALA A 143 -11.17 -2.92 8.64
C ALA A 143 -9.86 -2.89 7.83
N SER A 144 -9.13 -4.01 7.78
CA SER A 144 -8.00 -4.12 6.87
C SER A 144 -8.48 -4.34 5.44
N ARG A 145 -7.67 -3.95 4.46
CA ARG A 145 -7.95 -4.28 3.06
C ARG A 145 -8.08 -5.80 2.85
N SER A 146 -7.31 -6.59 3.59
CA SER A 146 -7.44 -8.05 3.58
C SER A 146 -8.80 -8.51 4.13
N ASP A 147 -9.31 -7.87 5.18
CA ASP A 147 -10.64 -8.17 5.72
C ASP A 147 -11.74 -7.74 4.76
N GLU A 148 -11.57 -6.60 4.07
CA GLU A 148 -12.48 -6.16 3.01
C GLU A 148 -12.51 -7.15 1.85
N LEU A 149 -11.34 -7.58 1.36
CA LEU A 149 -11.22 -8.54 0.27
C LEU A 149 -11.80 -9.91 0.66
N MET A 150 -11.59 -10.36 1.90
CA MET A 150 -12.20 -11.59 2.42
C MET A 150 -13.73 -11.46 2.46
N LYS A 151 -14.27 -10.34 2.95
CA LYS A 151 -15.72 -10.08 2.93
C LYS A 151 -16.29 -9.99 1.51
N GLU A 152 -15.57 -9.35 0.58
CA GLU A 152 -15.97 -9.28 -0.83
C GLU A 152 -15.97 -10.69 -1.46
N ALA A 153 -14.98 -11.53 -1.14
CA ALA A 153 -14.91 -12.91 -1.61
C ALA A 153 -15.99 -13.81 -1.00
N GLU A 154 -16.26 -13.67 0.30
CA GLU A 154 -17.35 -14.36 1.00
C GLU A 154 -18.71 -13.96 0.42
N GLY A 155 -18.94 -12.66 0.19
CA GLY A 155 -20.16 -12.17 -0.43
C GLY A 155 -20.35 -12.68 -1.86
N LYS A 156 -19.29 -12.74 -2.66
CA LYS A 156 -19.33 -13.36 -4.00
C LYS A 156 -19.65 -14.85 -3.94
N ALA A 157 -19.07 -15.58 -3.00
CA ALA A 157 -19.34 -17.01 -2.82
C ALA A 157 -20.77 -17.29 -2.31
N GLU A 158 -21.36 -16.40 -1.52
CA GLU A 158 -22.76 -16.48 -1.10
C GLU A 158 -23.73 -16.17 -2.25
N LEU A 159 -23.42 -15.15 -3.07
CA LEU A 159 -24.17 -14.82 -4.28
C LEU A 159 -24.16 -16.00 -5.28
N GLU A 160 -23.00 -16.59 -5.56
CA GLU A 160 -22.89 -17.76 -6.44
C GLU A 160 -23.65 -18.99 -5.92
N LYS A 161 -23.68 -19.20 -4.60
CA LYS A 161 -24.50 -20.28 -3.98
C LYS A 161 -25.99 -19.99 -4.08
N SER A 162 -26.40 -18.73 -3.98
CA SER A 162 -27.80 -18.33 -4.12
C SER A 162 -28.30 -18.49 -5.57
N ASP A 163 -27.53 -18.09 -6.58
CA ASP A 163 -27.85 -18.30 -8.00
C ASP A 163 -27.87 -19.80 -8.39
N ALA A 164 -27.00 -20.61 -7.78
CA ALA A 164 -27.01 -22.07 -7.97
C ALA A 164 -28.20 -22.78 -7.28
N SER A 165 -28.85 -22.13 -6.32
CA SER A 165 -30.05 -22.65 -5.65
C SER A 165 -31.35 -22.28 -6.37
N VAL A 166 -31.43 -21.07 -6.95
CA VAL A 166 -32.59 -20.61 -7.73
C VAL A 166 -32.76 -21.43 -9.03
N SER A 167 -31.66 -21.87 -9.64
CA SER A 167 -31.68 -22.67 -10.87
C SER A 167 -32.10 -24.13 -10.70
N LYS A 168 -32.34 -24.61 -9.46
CA LYS A 168 -32.82 -25.98 -9.18
C LYS A 168 -34.33 -26.09 -8.93
N ASP A 169 -35.02 -25.00 -8.62
CA ASP A 169 -36.45 -25.05 -8.26
C ASP A 169 -37.40 -24.90 -9.47
N ASP A 170 -36.91 -24.55 -10.66
CA ASP A 170 -37.73 -24.41 -11.89
C ASP A 170 -37.99 -25.72 -12.65
N ASN A 171 -37.68 -26.90 -12.07
CA ASN A 171 -37.85 -28.19 -12.78
C ASN A 171 -38.69 -29.22 -12.01
N LEU A 172 -39.75 -28.77 -11.34
CA LEU A 172 -40.79 -29.65 -10.75
C LEU A 172 -42.21 -29.14 -11.02
N SER A 173 -42.57 -28.97 -12.29
CA SER A 173 -43.97 -29.09 -12.70
C SER A 173 -44.04 -29.45 -14.18
N ASP A 174 -44.18 -30.74 -14.49
CA ASP A 174 -45.00 -31.26 -15.59
C ASP A 174 -44.95 -32.79 -15.62
N GLN A 175 -45.79 -33.42 -14.78
CA GLN A 175 -46.37 -34.73 -15.08
C GLN A 175 -47.85 -34.68 -14.74
N VAL A 176 -48.67 -34.42 -15.76
CA VAL A 176 -50.12 -34.67 -15.71
C VAL A 176 -50.37 -35.99 -16.46
N PRO A 177 -51.03 -36.99 -15.84
CA PRO A 177 -51.27 -38.27 -16.48
C PRO A 177 -52.51 -38.22 -17.38
N TYR A 178 -52.41 -38.82 -18.57
CA TYR A 178 -53.52 -39.54 -19.20
C TYR A 178 -52.99 -40.75 -19.97
#